data_AF-A0A6J7PDY8-F1
#
_entry.id   AF-A0A6J7PDY8-F1
#
_cell.length_a   1.000
_cell.length_b   1.000
_cell.length_c   1.000
_cell.angle_alpha   90.00
_cell.angle_beta   90.00
_cell.angle_gamma   90.00
#
_symmetry.space_group_name_H-M   'P 1'
#
loop_
_entity.id
_entity.type
_entity.pdbx_description
1 polymer ?
#
loop_
_entity_poly.entity_id
_entity_poly.type
_entity_poly.pdbx_seq_one_letter_code
_entity_poly.pdbx_strand_id
1 'polypeptide(L)'
;MEWDPSRTFDVWHDRAAFHFLTDNDSRARYVDLVARSVVPGGSLIVATFATDGPTHCSGLEVARYSAAELTAQFAAHFTLVADEREEHCTPSGALQMFTWVVLRRDSHGPTRPAGKVRLARATPPRGGGLDVPPAELLGCLVRVA
;
A
#
# COMPACT_ATOMS: atom_id res chain seq x y z
N MET A 1 7.84 -6.85 -15.42
CA MET A 1 8.07 -5.45 -14.99
C MET A 1 9.55 -5.32 -14.66
N GLU A 2 10.25 -4.40 -15.33
CA GLU A 2 11.71 -4.27 -15.28
C GLU A 2 12.08 -2.85 -14.83
N TRP A 3 11.63 -2.49 -13.63
CA TRP A 3 11.93 -1.21 -12.99
C TRP A 3 12.60 -1.52 -11.64
N ASP A 4 13.78 -0.92 -11.42
CA ASP A 4 14.56 -1.08 -10.19
C ASP A 4 14.85 0.31 -9.60
N PRO A 5 14.16 0.73 -8.54
CA PRO A 5 14.34 2.06 -7.98
C PRO A 5 15.66 2.14 -7.20
N SER A 6 16.47 3.14 -7.53
CA SER A 6 17.70 3.46 -6.78
C SER A 6 17.45 4.14 -5.42
N ARG A 7 16.19 4.45 -5.10
CA ARG A 7 15.78 5.14 -3.87
C ARG A 7 14.56 4.49 -3.24
N THR A 8 14.40 4.70 -1.94
CA THR A 8 13.23 4.28 -1.18
C THR A 8 12.25 5.43 -0.96
N PHE A 9 11.02 5.11 -0.58
CA PHE A 9 9.92 6.04 -0.39
C PHE A 9 9.26 5.83 0.97
N ASP A 10 8.83 6.91 1.61
CA ASP A 10 8.04 6.87 2.84
C ASP A 10 6.61 6.38 2.59
N VAL A 11 6.08 6.67 1.39
CA VAL A 11 4.73 6.29 0.96
C VAL A 11 4.77 5.76 -0.46
N TRP A 12 4.14 4.60 -0.67
CA TRP A 12 3.77 4.07 -1.98
C TRP A 12 2.26 4.12 -2.14
N HIS A 13 1.79 4.70 -3.24
CA HIS A 13 0.36 4.80 -3.53
C HIS A 13 0.07 4.19 -4.90
N ASP A 14 -0.82 3.21 -4.93
CA ASP A 14 -1.30 2.56 -6.14
C ASP A 14 -2.83 2.52 -6.14
N ARG A 15 -3.44 3.36 -6.98
CA ARG A 15 -4.90 3.41 -7.09
C ARG A 15 -5.50 2.26 -7.91
N ALA A 16 -4.76 1.64 -8.83
CA ALA A 16 -5.37 0.74 -9.82
C ALA A 16 -4.40 -0.18 -10.59
N ALA A 17 -3.09 0.06 -10.56
CA ALA A 17 -2.15 -0.74 -11.33
C ALA A 17 -2.14 -2.21 -10.89
N PHE A 18 -2.24 -2.48 -9.59
CA PHE A 18 -2.25 -3.85 -9.07
C PHE A 18 -3.38 -4.73 -9.63
N HIS A 19 -4.57 -4.18 -9.91
CA HIS A 19 -5.69 -4.99 -10.41
C HIS A 19 -5.47 -5.53 -11.83
N PHE A 20 -4.54 -4.97 -12.61
CA PHE A 20 -4.20 -5.50 -13.93
C PHE A 20 -3.27 -6.72 -13.84
N LEU A 21 -2.72 -7.02 -12.67
CA LEU A 21 -1.80 -8.15 -12.46
C LEU A 21 -2.59 -9.43 -12.16
N THR A 22 -3.12 -10.05 -13.22
CA THR A 22 -3.99 -11.23 -13.13
C THR A 22 -3.22 -12.55 -12.99
N ASP A 23 -1.95 -12.60 -13.39
CA ASP A 23 -1.07 -13.76 -13.18
C ASP A 23 -0.29 -13.69 -11.85
N ASN A 24 0.01 -14.86 -11.27
CA ASN A 24 0.71 -14.97 -9.99
C ASN A 24 2.13 -14.38 -10.02
N ASP A 25 2.86 -14.57 -11.12
CA ASP A 25 4.28 -14.16 -11.22
C ASP A 25 4.41 -12.65 -11.25
N SER A 26 3.54 -11.96 -12.00
CA SER A 26 3.48 -10.51 -12.03
C SER A 26 3.10 -9.92 -10.68
N ARG A 27 2.15 -10.53 -9.96
CA ARG A 27 1.80 -10.11 -8.59
C ARG A 27 2.98 -10.25 -7.64
N ALA A 28 3.65 -11.41 -7.63
CA ALA A 28 4.81 -11.63 -6.77
C ALA A 28 5.92 -10.62 -7.05
N ARG A 29 6.24 -10.38 -8.32
CA ARG A 29 7.24 -9.36 -8.73
C ARG A 29 6.86 -7.96 -8.30
N TYR A 30 5.58 -7.60 -8.38
CA TYR A 30 5.09 -6.30 -7.93
C TYR A 30 5.22 -6.17 -6.40
N VAL A 31 4.77 -7.17 -5.64
CA VAL A 31 4.86 -7.17 -4.17
C VAL A 31 6.32 -7.02 -3.72
N ASP A 32 7.23 -7.77 -4.34
CA ASP A 32 8.67 -7.71 -4.08
C ASP A 32 9.24 -6.31 -4.39
N LEU A 33 8.84 -5.72 -5.51
CA LEU A 33 9.25 -4.39 -5.90
C LEU A 33 8.81 -3.34 -4.86
N VAL A 34 7.54 -3.35 -4.48
CA VAL A 34 6.99 -2.42 -3.48
C VAL A 34 7.67 -2.62 -2.13
N ALA A 35 7.90 -3.86 -1.72
CA ALA A 35 8.57 -4.19 -0.45
C ALA A 35 10.02 -3.69 -0.38
N ARG A 36 10.72 -3.62 -1.52
CA ARG A 36 12.07 -3.03 -1.61
C ARG A 36 12.04 -1.50 -1.74
N SER A 37 10.95 -0.95 -2.27
CA SER A 37 10.79 0.49 -2.52
C SER A 37 10.32 1.25 -1.29
N VAL A 38 9.54 0.64 -0.41
CA VAL A 38 9.00 1.29 0.79
C VAL A 38 9.95 1.10 1.97
N VAL A 39 10.32 2.18 2.65
CA VAL A 39 11.17 2.12 3.85
C VAL A 39 10.50 1.29 4.95
N PRO A 40 11.26 0.60 5.84
CA PRO A 40 10.68 0.01 7.04
C PRO A 40 9.92 1.06 7.86
N GLY A 41 8.67 0.77 8.22
CA GLY A 41 7.78 1.74 8.83
C GLY A 41 7.11 2.72 7.85
N GLY A 42 7.39 2.65 6.54
CA GLY A 42 6.68 3.39 5.51
C GLY A 42 5.29 2.82 5.23
N SER A 43 4.49 3.53 4.44
CA SER A 43 3.10 3.17 4.13
C SER A 43 2.92 2.72 2.69
N LEU A 44 2.12 1.68 2.49
CA LEU A 44 1.59 1.25 1.21
C LEU A 44 0.08 1.49 1.23
N ILE A 45 -0.41 2.26 0.27
CA ILE A 45 -1.83 2.50 0.05
C ILE A 45 -2.13 1.90 -1.31
N VAL A 46 -2.99 0.88 -1.36
CA VAL A 46 -3.32 0.19 -2.61
C VAL A 46 -4.82 0.00 -2.74
N ALA A 47 -5.32 0.23 -3.95
CA ALA A 47 -6.71 0.01 -4.31
C ALA A 47 -6.84 -0.90 -5.53
N THR A 48 -7.90 -1.70 -5.49
CA THR A 48 -8.34 -2.57 -6.59
C THR A 48 -9.85 -2.51 -6.72
N PHE A 49 -10.41 -3.02 -7.81
CA PHE A 49 -11.85 -3.25 -7.83
C PHE A 49 -12.24 -4.25 -6.74
N ALA A 50 -13.33 -3.95 -6.04
CA ALA A 50 -13.92 -4.84 -5.06
C ALA A 50 -14.47 -6.12 -5.72
N THR A 51 -14.81 -7.13 -4.93
CA THR A 51 -15.33 -8.42 -5.41
C THR A 51 -16.62 -8.32 -6.24
N ASP A 52 -17.38 -7.24 -6.05
CA ASP A 52 -18.60 -6.85 -6.79
C ASP A 52 -18.36 -5.69 -7.77
N GLY A 53 -17.09 -5.30 -7.98
CA GLY A 53 -16.68 -4.33 -8.99
C GLY A 53 -16.58 -4.92 -10.41
N PRO A 54 -16.27 -4.07 -11.41
CA PRO A 54 -16.08 -4.48 -12.80
C PRO A 54 -15.04 -5.58 -12.98
N THR A 55 -15.31 -6.51 -13.91
CA THR A 55 -14.37 -7.58 -14.30
C THR A 55 -13.38 -7.16 -15.38
N HIS A 56 -13.59 -5.98 -15.97
CA HIS A 56 -12.72 -5.43 -17.01
C HIS A 56 -12.49 -3.94 -16.80
N CYS A 57 -11.30 -3.47 -17.17
CA CYS A 57 -10.97 -2.05 -17.28
C CYS A 57 -10.21 -1.81 -18.58
N SER A 58 -10.61 -0.81 -19.35
CA SER A 58 -10.02 -0.51 -20.67
C SER A 58 -9.96 -1.73 -21.61
N GLY A 59 -10.95 -2.63 -21.50
CA GLY A 59 -11.03 -3.86 -22.30
C GLY A 59 -10.13 -5.01 -21.83
N LEU A 60 -9.36 -4.83 -20.76
CA LEU A 60 -8.49 -5.86 -20.17
C LEU A 60 -9.16 -6.49 -18.95
N GLU A 61 -8.93 -7.79 -18.75
CA GLU A 61 -9.33 -8.49 -17.53
C GLU A 61 -8.61 -7.90 -16.31
N VAL A 62 -9.32 -7.81 -15.20
CA VAL A 62 -8.78 -7.33 -13.92
C VAL A 62 -9.06 -8.33 -12.81
N ALA A 63 -8.12 -8.43 -11.87
CA ALA A 63 -8.33 -9.12 -10.62
C ALA A 63 -9.14 -8.24 -9.66
N ARG A 64 -10.00 -8.88 -8.87
CA ARG A 64 -10.87 -8.22 -7.88
C ARG A 64 -10.61 -8.83 -6.52
N TYR A 65 -10.64 -8.01 -5.49
CA TYR A 65 -10.27 -8.44 -4.14
C TYR A 65 -11.23 -7.89 -3.10
N SER A 66 -11.48 -8.70 -2.07
CA SER A 66 -11.89 -8.19 -0.76
C SER A 66 -10.67 -7.60 -0.03
N ALA A 67 -10.90 -6.83 1.05
CA ALA A 67 -9.82 -6.27 1.85
C ALA A 67 -8.88 -7.36 2.41
N ALA A 68 -9.45 -8.50 2.82
CA ALA A 68 -8.69 -9.63 3.34
C ALA A 68 -7.82 -10.28 2.25
N GLU A 69 -8.37 -10.54 1.06
CA GLU A 69 -7.62 -11.14 -0.06
C GLU A 69 -6.52 -10.20 -0.57
N LEU A 70 -6.81 -8.90 -0.64
CA LEU A 70 -5.83 -7.88 -1.05
C LEU A 70 -4.69 -7.79 -0.05
N THR A 71 -5.02 -7.67 1.24
CA THR A 71 -4.03 -7.66 2.34
C THR A 71 -3.14 -8.90 2.30
N ALA A 72 -3.72 -10.08 2.06
CA ALA A 72 -2.98 -11.33 2.02
C ALA A 72 -1.88 -11.35 0.94
N GLN A 73 -2.02 -10.58 -0.15
CA GLN A 73 -0.97 -10.46 -1.18
C GLN A 73 0.31 -9.82 -0.64
N PHE A 74 0.20 -8.96 0.38
CA PHE A 74 1.30 -8.15 0.92
C PHE A 74 1.76 -8.61 2.31
N ALA A 75 1.08 -9.59 2.92
CA ALA A 75 1.26 -9.98 4.31
C ALA A 75 2.67 -10.50 4.68
N ALA A 76 3.49 -10.87 3.68
CA ALA A 76 4.88 -11.26 3.91
C ALA A 76 5.79 -10.08 4.38
N HIS A 77 5.37 -8.85 4.11
CA HIS A 77 6.18 -7.65 4.33
C HIS A 77 5.43 -6.49 4.98
N PHE A 78 4.10 -6.54 4.97
CA PHE A 78 3.27 -5.46 5.43
C PHE A 78 2.17 -5.96 6.37
N THR A 79 1.83 -5.12 7.34
CA THR A 79 0.72 -5.33 8.26
C THR A 79 -0.41 -4.36 7.93
N LEU A 80 -1.66 -4.86 7.93
CA LEU A 80 -2.85 -4.02 7.73
C LEU A 80 -2.99 -2.97 8.83
N VAL A 81 -3.24 -1.73 8.40
CA VAL A 81 -3.55 -0.60 9.29
C VAL A 81 -5.02 -0.23 9.18
N ALA A 82 -5.55 -0.17 7.96
CA ALA A 82 -6.95 0.17 7.69
C ALA A 82 -7.38 -0.36 6.32
N ASP A 83 -8.69 -0.55 6.15
CA ASP A 83 -9.32 -0.85 4.87
C ASP A 83 -10.61 -0.04 4.69
N GLU A 84 -11.01 0.18 3.44
CA GLU A 84 -12.22 0.91 3.09
C GLU A 84 -12.82 0.40 1.78
N ARG A 85 -14.14 0.54 1.66
CA ARG A 85 -14.85 0.36 0.38
C ARG A 85 -15.24 1.73 -0.17
N GLU A 86 -14.91 1.98 -1.43
CA GLU A 86 -15.27 3.22 -2.14
C GLU A 86 -16.27 2.93 -3.26
N GLU A 87 -17.32 3.74 -3.34
CA GLU A 87 -18.19 3.82 -4.52
C GLU A 87 -17.67 4.90 -5.47
N HIS A 88 -16.94 4.49 -6.52
CA HIS A 88 -16.41 5.42 -7.51
C HIS A 88 -17.42 5.64 -8.64
N CYS A 89 -17.90 6.87 -8.80
CA CYS A 89 -18.73 7.25 -9.94
C CYS A 89 -17.83 7.69 -11.10
N THR A 90 -17.89 6.98 -12.23
CA THR A 90 -17.16 7.37 -13.45
C THR A 90 -17.74 8.66 -14.03
N PRO A 91 -16.99 9.39 -14.88
CA PRO A 91 -17.53 10.56 -15.58
C PRO A 91 -18.78 10.28 -16.43
N SER A 92 -18.99 9.03 -16.85
CA SER A 92 -20.19 8.57 -17.57
C SER A 92 -21.36 8.19 -16.67
N GLY A 93 -21.21 8.30 -15.35
CA GLY A 93 -22.24 7.98 -14.35
C GLY A 93 -22.32 6.51 -13.94
N ALA A 94 -21.36 5.67 -14.34
CA ALA A 94 -21.32 4.28 -13.91
C ALA A 94 -20.71 4.17 -12.50
N LEU A 95 -21.26 3.29 -11.67
CA LEU A 95 -20.69 3.00 -10.35
C LEU A 95 -19.67 1.86 -10.44
N GLN A 96 -18.52 2.05 -9.82
CA GLN A 96 -17.45 1.09 -9.73
C GLN A 96 -17.04 0.94 -8.27
N MET A 97 -17.17 -0.27 -7.73
CA MET A 97 -16.79 -0.55 -6.35
C MET A 97 -15.29 -0.81 -6.26
N PHE A 98 -14.62 -0.10 -5.37
CA PHE A 98 -13.20 -0.29 -5.05
C PHE A 98 -13.02 -0.78 -3.62
N THR A 99 -11.98 -1.58 -3.41
CA THR A 99 -11.44 -1.93 -2.10
C THR A 99 -10.10 -1.23 -1.94
N TRP A 100 -9.95 -0.51 -0.84
CA TRP A 100 -8.73 0.16 -0.41
C TRP A 100 -8.14 -0.55 0.80
N VAL A 101 -6.82 -0.66 0.85
CA VAL A 101 -6.09 -1.01 2.07
C VAL A 101 -4.92 -0.05 2.29
N VAL A 102 -4.69 0.28 3.55
CA VAL A 102 -3.49 0.97 4.03
C VAL A 102 -2.70 -0.04 4.84
N LEU A 103 -1.48 -0.28 4.43
CA LEU A 103 -0.57 -1.25 5.01
C LEU A 103 0.70 -0.54 5.49
N ARG A 104 1.25 -0.99 6.61
CA ARG A 104 2.52 -0.50 7.16
C ARG A 104 3.62 -1.51 6.85
N ARG A 105 4.75 -1.04 6.31
CA ARG A 105 5.93 -1.90 6.10
C ARG A 105 6.49 -2.31 7.46
N ASP A 106 6.63 -3.62 7.68
CA ASP A 106 7.17 -4.13 8.93
C ASP A 106 8.62 -3.66 9.17
N SER A 107 8.93 -3.33 10.42
CA SER A 107 10.23 -2.76 10.80
C SER A 107 11.38 -3.79 10.79
N HIS A 108 11.06 -5.07 10.67
CA HIS A 108 12.02 -6.18 10.78
C HIS A 108 12.38 -6.68 9.38
N GLY A 109 13.46 -6.14 8.79
CA GLY A 109 14.18 -6.83 7.72
C GLY A 109 14.95 -8.05 8.25
N PRO A 110 15.42 -8.97 7.40
CA PRO A 110 16.30 -10.05 7.85
C PRO A 110 17.49 -9.47 8.62
N THR A 111 17.73 -9.97 9.82
CA THR A 111 18.72 -9.46 10.77
C THR A 111 20.12 -9.51 10.15
N ARG A 112 20.67 -8.37 9.72
CA ARG A 112 22.12 -8.25 9.53
C ARG A 112 22.79 -8.32 10.92
N PRO A 113 23.90 -9.05 11.10
CA PRO A 113 24.57 -9.10 12.39
C PRO A 113 24.97 -7.69 12.82
N ALA A 114 24.61 -7.34 14.06
CA ALA A 114 24.81 -6.02 14.63
C ALA A 114 26.30 -5.65 14.65
N GLY A 115 26.73 -4.83 13.70
CA GLY A 115 27.96 -4.05 13.83
C GLY A 115 27.79 -3.09 15.00
N LYS A 116 28.74 -3.10 15.94
CA LYS A 116 28.72 -2.28 17.17
C LYS A 116 28.44 -0.81 16.84
N VAL A 117 27.24 -0.32 17.18
CA VAL A 117 26.90 1.10 17.15
C VAL A 117 27.41 1.75 18.44
N ARG A 118 28.31 2.72 18.33
CA ARG A 118 28.65 3.63 19.43
C ARG A 118 27.51 4.62 19.62
N LEU A 119 26.97 4.71 20.84
CA LEU A 119 26.04 5.77 21.21
C LEU A 119 26.74 7.13 21.20
N ALA A 120 26.23 8.07 20.41
CA ALA A 120 26.39 9.49 20.67
C ALA A 120 25.12 9.99 21.37
N ARG A 121 25.27 10.65 22.53
CA ARG A 121 24.15 11.28 23.25
C ARG A 121 23.67 12.49 22.48
N ALA A 122 22.38 12.51 22.11
CA ALA A 122 21.69 13.70 21.63
C ALA A 122 20.66 14.17 22.66
N THR A 123 20.62 15.49 22.89
CA THR A 123 19.68 16.21 23.76
C THR A 123 18.29 16.29 23.10
N PRO A 124 17.17 16.11 23.84
CA PRO A 124 15.84 16.09 23.23
C PRO A 124 15.33 17.50 22.91
N PRO A 125 14.72 17.74 21.73
CA PRO A 125 13.86 18.90 21.53
C PRO A 125 12.48 18.66 22.15
N ARG A 126 11.91 19.74 22.69
CA ARG A 126 10.61 19.76 23.35
C ARG A 126 9.47 19.79 22.33
N GLY A 127 8.53 18.86 22.49
CA GLY A 127 7.09 19.10 22.39
C GLY A 127 6.46 19.22 21.00
N GLY A 128 5.29 18.60 20.87
CA GLY A 128 4.35 18.82 19.76
C GLY A 128 3.77 17.53 19.16
N GLY A 129 3.09 16.72 19.98
CA GLY A 129 2.35 15.57 19.48
C GLY A 129 1.12 16.02 18.70
N LEU A 130 0.98 15.51 17.47
CA LEU A 130 -0.28 15.47 16.75
C LEU A 130 -0.66 13.99 16.68
N ASP A 131 -1.46 13.59 17.65
CA ASP A 131 -2.17 12.32 17.67
C ASP A 131 -3.37 12.47 16.73
N VAL A 132 -3.19 12.05 15.47
CA VAL A 132 -4.29 11.99 14.50
C VAL A 132 -4.73 10.54 14.41
N PRO A 133 -6.01 10.22 14.71
CA PRO A 133 -6.50 8.85 14.66
C PRO A 133 -6.42 8.29 13.23
N PRO A 134 -6.13 6.98 13.05
CA PRO A 134 -5.91 6.36 11.73
C PRO A 134 -7.03 6.58 10.71
N ALA A 135 -8.27 6.79 11.18
CA ALA A 135 -9.45 6.97 10.34
C ALA A 135 -9.48 8.30 9.57
N GLU A 136 -8.83 9.36 10.07
CA GLU A 136 -8.82 10.66 9.35
C GLU A 136 -7.72 10.74 8.29
N LEU A 137 -6.65 9.95 8.42
CA LEU A 137 -5.62 9.81 7.38
C LEU A 137 -6.19 9.16 6.12
N LEU A 138 -7.11 8.20 6.28
CA LEU A 138 -7.77 7.52 5.17
C LEU A 138 -8.63 8.49 4.35
N GLY A 139 -9.43 9.32 5.02
CA GLY A 139 -10.23 10.36 4.37
C GLY A 139 -9.42 11.45 3.66
N CYS A 140 -8.18 11.72 4.10
CA CYS A 140 -7.31 12.72 3.47
C CYS A 140 -6.45 12.16 2.33
N LEU A 141 -6.08 10.87 2.37
CA LEU A 141 -5.30 10.20 1.34
C LEU A 141 -6.16 9.65 0.19
N VAL A 142 -7.40 9.21 0.48
CA VAL A 142 -8.33 8.69 -0.54
C VAL A 142 -9.05 9.82 -1.30
N ARG A 143 -9.18 11.02 -0.72
CA ARG A 143 -9.83 12.19 -1.36
C ARG A 143 -8.90 13.07 -2.21
N VAL A 144 -7.61 12.75 -2.32
CA VAL A 144 -6.69 13.46 -3.24
C VAL A 144 -6.41 12.57 -4.45
N ALA A 145 -7.33 12.63 -5.42
CA ALA A 145 -7.13 12.24 -6.80
C ALA A 145 -8.07 13.08 -7.69
#